data_AF-A0A972ZB79-F1
#
_entry.id   AF-A0A972ZB79-F1
#
_cell.length_a   1.000
_cell.length_b   1.000
_cell.length_c   1.000
_cell.angle_alpha   90.00
_cell.angle_beta   90.00
_cell.angle_gamma   90.00
#
_symmetry.space_group_name_H-M   'P 1'
#
loop_
_entity.id
_entity.type
_entity.pdbx_description
1 polymer ?
#
loop_
_entity_poly.entity_id
_entity_poly.type
_entity_poly.pdbx_seq_one_letter_code
_entity_poly.pdbx_strand_id
1 'polypeptide(L)'
;MAADHVQTASTYPPDSGLPESDDPRGAVLDKRGFELSAIVAYLSVALLGLNLPLVFGMTTSTLVVIALVPVWISTLSRFRFAVPIMVLTVVAVAWGILLVNLNAERGFEVRMGIDAAFLMIAGIGGLGLLLWARTVLPIHQIVIVFGIAYLLSVLSDVPGSENPWKYQLSIPVSLIVLAVASQSRRAWPTLVSLGVIGLLSIATNSRSFFGFCLLAAVMYLWQRRSRRTDKPMNKLLVVGLIGLVLAAMYSLGTSLLAGGYLGEDAQERTVAQIQDGGTLLAGGRPEWFATTALMAEYPMGFG
;
A
#
# COMPACT_ATOMS: atom_id res chain seq x y z
N MET A 1 -86.13 10.04 -25.47
CA MET A 1 -86.48 11.41 -25.02
C MET A 1 -85.44 11.79 -23.97
N ALA A 2 -84.59 12.78 -24.29
CA ALA A 2 -83.49 13.41 -23.50
C ALA A 2 -82.37 12.47 -22.98
N ALA A 3 -81.11 12.53 -23.44
CA ALA A 3 -80.11 13.61 -23.51
C ALA A 3 -79.42 13.93 -22.15
N ASP A 4 -78.12 13.57 -22.06
CA ASP A 4 -76.96 14.46 -21.80
C ASP A 4 -75.93 14.03 -20.73
N HIS A 5 -74.66 14.00 -21.21
CA HIS A 5 -73.36 14.40 -20.63
C HIS A 5 -72.97 13.94 -19.19
N VAL A 6 -71.75 13.47 -18.85
CA VAL A 6 -70.37 14.02 -18.95
C VAL A 6 -69.39 12.86 -18.54
N GLN A 7 -68.45 12.39 -19.37
CA GLN A 7 -67.01 12.73 -19.49
C GLN A 7 -66.08 12.58 -18.26
N THR A 8 -65.35 11.44 -18.24
CA THR A 8 -63.97 11.13 -17.79
C THR A 8 -63.30 11.89 -16.63
N ALA A 9 -62.85 11.15 -15.62
CA ALA A 9 -61.76 11.53 -14.71
C ALA A 9 -60.64 10.48 -14.72
N SER A 10 -59.49 10.87 -15.28
CA SER A 10 -58.19 10.18 -15.18
C SER A 10 -57.43 10.82 -14.03
N THR A 11 -57.16 10.05 -12.97
CA THR A 11 -56.42 10.49 -11.78
C THR A 11 -54.93 10.22 -11.94
N TYR A 12 -54.17 11.27 -12.31
CA TYR A 12 -52.75 11.39 -12.00
C TYR A 12 -52.59 12.22 -10.71
N PRO A 13 -51.69 11.88 -9.77
CA PRO A 13 -51.39 12.72 -8.62
C PRO A 13 -50.57 13.95 -9.04
N PRO A 14 -50.70 15.09 -8.33
CA PRO A 14 -50.01 16.32 -8.68
C PRO A 14 -48.53 16.26 -8.30
N ASP A 15 -47.72 16.77 -9.23
CA ASP A 15 -46.30 17.06 -9.11
C ASP A 15 -46.02 17.89 -7.84
N SER A 16 -45.38 17.28 -6.84
CA SER A 16 -44.89 18.00 -5.67
C SER A 16 -43.60 18.72 -6.05
N GLY A 17 -43.74 19.91 -6.63
CA GLY A 17 -42.64 20.82 -6.90
C GLY A 17 -41.87 21.17 -5.62
N LEU A 18 -40.77 20.46 -5.39
CA LEU A 18 -39.65 21.01 -4.62
C LEU A 18 -39.00 22.09 -5.49
N PRO A 19 -38.67 23.27 -4.94
CA PRO A 19 -37.99 24.29 -5.72
C PRO A 19 -36.58 23.76 -6.02
N GLU A 20 -36.34 23.42 -7.28
CA GLU A 20 -35.00 23.30 -7.85
C GLU A 20 -34.36 24.68 -7.71
N SER A 21 -33.61 24.88 -6.61
CA SER A 21 -32.91 26.12 -6.34
C SER A 21 -31.74 26.24 -7.31
N ASP A 22 -32.03 26.81 -8.48
CA ASP A 22 -31.09 27.33 -9.47
C ASP A 22 -30.35 28.57 -8.88
N ASP A 23 -29.75 28.44 -7.69
CA ASP A 23 -28.89 29.48 -7.13
C ASP A 23 -27.46 29.30 -7.66
N PRO A 24 -27.01 30.13 -8.61
CA PRO A 24 -25.66 30.06 -9.14
C PRO A 24 -24.58 30.28 -8.07
N ARG A 25 -24.92 30.89 -6.92
CA ARG A 25 -23.98 31.09 -5.81
C ARG A 25 -23.70 29.80 -5.06
N GLY A 26 -24.70 28.95 -4.86
CA GLY A 26 -24.55 27.63 -4.24
C GLY A 26 -23.64 26.71 -5.06
N ALA A 27 -23.85 26.67 -6.38
CA ALA A 27 -23.02 25.88 -7.30
C ALA A 27 -21.55 26.35 -7.34
N VAL A 28 -21.30 27.66 -7.22
CA VAL A 28 -19.94 28.22 -7.18
C VAL A 28 -19.24 27.91 -5.85
N LEU A 29 -19.94 27.97 -4.72
CA LEU A 29 -19.36 27.63 -3.41
C LEU A 29 -19.01 26.14 -3.30
N ASP A 30 -19.88 25.26 -3.79
CA ASP A 30 -19.64 23.81 -3.79
C ASP A 30 -18.44 23.44 -4.69
N LYS A 31 -18.35 24.05 -5.87
CA LYS A 31 -17.19 23.89 -6.77
C LYS A 31 -15.88 24.39 -6.15
N ARG A 32 -15.90 25.54 -5.47
CA ARG A 32 -14.70 26.09 -4.78
C ARG A 32 -14.26 25.20 -3.62
N GLY A 33 -15.20 24.67 -2.84
CA GLY A 33 -14.90 23.72 -1.75
C GLY A 33 -14.26 22.44 -2.27
N PHE A 34 -14.78 21.91 -3.37
CA PHE A 34 -14.20 20.77 -4.07
C PHE A 34 -12.78 21.06 -4.58
N GLU A 35 -12.56 22.17 -5.29
CA GLU A 35 -11.24 22.55 -5.82
C GLU A 35 -10.19 22.73 -4.70
N LEU A 36 -10.56 23.37 -3.58
CA LEU A 36 -9.66 23.56 -2.45
C LEU A 36 -9.30 22.23 -1.78
N SER A 37 -10.28 21.34 -1.59
CA SER A 37 -10.02 20.00 -1.04
C SER A 37 -9.09 19.16 -1.93
N ALA A 38 -9.22 19.29 -3.25
CA ALA A 38 -8.35 18.62 -4.21
C ALA A 38 -6.91 19.14 -4.15
N ILE A 39 -6.72 20.47 -4.08
CA ILE A 39 -5.39 21.09 -3.95
C ILE A 39 -4.71 20.63 -2.64
N VAL A 40 -5.45 20.66 -1.52
CA VAL A 40 -4.94 20.19 -0.23
C VAL A 40 -4.55 18.72 -0.32
N ALA A 41 -5.37 17.88 -0.97
CA ALA A 41 -5.04 16.47 -1.17
C ALA A 41 -3.76 16.28 -2.00
N TYR A 42 -3.60 17.00 -3.10
CA TYR A 42 -2.38 16.96 -3.92
C TYR A 42 -1.13 17.34 -3.13
N LEU A 43 -1.17 18.48 -2.42
CA LEU A 43 -0.05 18.96 -1.61
C LEU A 43 0.27 17.98 -0.48
N SER A 44 -0.75 17.44 0.18
CA SER A 44 -0.58 16.52 1.31
C SER A 44 0.05 15.21 0.87
N VAL A 45 -0.38 14.65 -0.26
CA VAL A 45 0.18 13.44 -0.85
C VAL A 45 1.61 13.66 -1.33
N ALA A 46 1.90 14.83 -1.92
CA ALA A 46 3.25 15.19 -2.34
C ALA A 46 4.20 15.32 -1.13
N LEU A 47 3.78 16.00 -0.07
CA LEU A 47 4.59 16.15 1.16
C LEU A 47 4.78 14.81 1.88
N LEU A 48 3.79 13.92 1.81
CA LEU A 48 3.88 12.55 2.33
C LEU A 48 4.91 11.73 1.55
N GLY A 49 4.95 11.85 0.22
CA GLY A 49 5.91 11.15 -0.63
C GLY A 49 7.33 11.71 -0.50
N LEU A 50 7.48 13.04 -0.35
CA LEU A 50 8.78 13.69 -0.19
C LEU A 50 9.45 13.34 1.14
N ASN A 51 8.66 13.24 2.21
CA ASN A 51 9.10 12.82 3.55
C ASN A 51 10.44 13.45 4.00
N LEU A 52 10.60 14.75 3.77
CA LEU A 52 11.87 15.44 4.04
C LEU A 52 12.14 15.46 5.54
N PRO A 53 13.38 15.16 5.99
CA PRO A 53 13.74 15.22 7.40
C PRO A 53 13.73 16.67 7.88
N LEU A 54 13.15 16.89 9.05
CA LEU A 54 13.10 18.16 9.77
C LEU A 54 13.86 18.00 11.09
N VAL A 55 13.72 18.98 11.98
CA VAL A 55 14.38 18.99 13.30
C VAL A 55 13.76 17.93 14.22
N PHE A 56 14.58 17.30 15.06
CA PHE A 56 14.16 16.36 16.11
C PHE A 56 13.48 15.07 15.60
N GLY A 57 13.86 14.56 14.42
CA GLY A 57 13.29 13.32 13.88
C GLY A 57 11.90 13.47 13.26
N MET A 58 11.34 14.68 13.28
CA MET A 58 10.11 14.99 12.54
C MET A 58 10.38 15.00 11.04
N THR A 59 9.34 14.73 10.27
CA THR A 59 9.38 14.81 8.81
C THR A 59 8.19 15.59 8.28
N THR A 60 8.25 16.01 7.01
CA THR A 60 7.11 16.65 6.34
C THR A 60 5.84 15.81 6.40
N SER A 61 5.99 14.49 6.28
CA SER A 61 4.91 13.50 6.43
C SER A 61 4.24 13.58 7.79
N THR A 62 5.04 13.63 8.86
CA THR A 62 4.55 13.72 10.23
C THR A 62 3.72 14.99 10.45
N LEU A 63 4.22 16.13 9.97
CA LEU A 63 3.52 17.42 10.11
C LEU A 63 2.17 17.44 9.40
N VAL A 64 2.13 17.02 8.13
CA VAL A 64 0.90 17.02 7.33
C VAL A 64 -0.14 16.07 7.90
N VAL A 65 0.30 14.89 8.33
CA VAL A 65 -0.56 13.90 8.95
C VAL A 65 -1.22 14.45 10.21
N ILE A 66 -0.43 15.07 11.11
CA ILE A 66 -0.94 15.66 12.35
C ILE A 66 -1.88 16.84 12.06
N ALA A 67 -1.48 17.74 11.16
CA ALA A 67 -2.26 18.93 10.81
C ALA A 67 -3.64 18.57 10.23
N LEU A 68 -3.73 17.47 9.48
CA LEU A 68 -4.97 17.02 8.85
C LEU A 68 -5.73 15.93 9.62
N VAL A 69 -5.35 15.63 10.88
CA VAL A 69 -6.06 14.67 11.74
C VAL A 69 -7.58 14.86 11.70
N PRO A 70 -8.14 16.07 11.92
CA PRO A 70 -9.59 16.25 11.94
C PRO A 70 -10.26 15.86 10.61
N VAL A 71 -9.54 16.00 9.51
CA VAL A 71 -10.03 15.76 8.16
C VAL A 71 -10.06 14.26 7.86
N TRP A 72 -8.94 13.54 8.06
CA TRP A 72 -8.87 12.14 7.68
C TRP A 72 -9.48 11.19 8.73
N ILE A 73 -9.50 11.56 10.02
CA ILE A 73 -10.02 10.68 11.07
C ILE A 73 -11.52 10.37 10.87
N SER A 74 -12.29 11.37 10.44
CA SER A 74 -13.71 11.23 10.15
C SER A 74 -13.99 10.29 8.98
N THR A 75 -13.01 10.13 8.09
CA THR A 75 -13.12 9.31 6.88
C THR A 75 -12.86 7.83 7.15
N LEU A 76 -12.14 7.49 8.23
CA LEU A 76 -11.79 6.11 8.57
C LEU A 76 -13.03 5.22 8.77
N SER A 77 -14.10 5.75 9.36
CA SER A 77 -15.35 5.01 9.59
C SER A 77 -16.02 4.54 8.30
N ARG A 78 -15.72 5.17 7.15
CA ARG A 78 -16.24 4.78 5.83
C ARG A 78 -15.59 3.50 5.29
N PHE A 79 -14.46 3.07 5.84
CA PHE A 79 -13.70 1.92 5.37
C PHE A 79 -13.70 0.78 6.41
N ARG A 80 -14.28 -0.37 6.04
CA ARG A 80 -14.48 -1.54 6.92
C ARG A 80 -13.23 -1.98 7.70
N PHE A 81 -12.05 -1.94 7.06
CA PHE A 81 -10.81 -2.42 7.67
C PHE A 81 -9.94 -1.32 8.27
N ALA A 82 -10.28 -0.04 8.06
CA ALA A 82 -9.46 1.05 8.57
C ALA A 82 -9.50 1.11 10.09
N VAL A 83 -10.68 1.01 10.71
CA VAL A 83 -10.81 1.05 12.18
C VAL A 83 -10.11 -0.12 12.86
N PRO A 84 -10.28 -1.40 12.45
CA PRO A 84 -9.52 -2.51 13.03
C PRO A 84 -8.00 -2.33 12.94
N ILE A 85 -7.48 -1.83 11.80
CA ILE A 85 -6.05 -1.57 11.63
C ILE A 85 -5.59 -0.51 12.63
N MET A 86 -6.31 0.60 12.76
CA MET A 86 -5.99 1.66 13.72
C MET A 86 -5.99 1.14 15.16
N VAL A 87 -7.01 0.36 15.55
CA VAL A 87 -7.12 -0.24 16.88
C VAL A 87 -5.94 -1.19 17.14
N LEU A 88 -5.63 -2.08 16.19
CA LEU A 88 -4.48 -2.98 16.30
C LEU A 88 -3.17 -2.20 16.44
N THR A 89 -3.02 -1.06 15.76
CA THR A 89 -1.81 -0.26 15.93
C THR A 89 -1.74 0.42 17.28
N VAL A 90 -2.85 0.94 17.81
CA VAL A 90 -2.90 1.48 19.17
C VAL A 90 -2.57 0.39 20.20
N VAL A 91 -3.11 -0.82 20.02
CA VAL A 91 -2.79 -1.98 20.87
C VAL A 91 -1.31 -2.33 20.78
N ALA A 92 -0.71 -2.33 19.58
CA ALA A 92 0.71 -2.61 19.39
C ALA A 92 1.59 -1.57 20.09
N VAL A 93 1.24 -0.28 20.03
CA VAL A 93 1.95 0.80 20.74
C VAL A 93 1.82 0.64 22.25
N ALA A 94 0.59 0.39 22.75
CA ALA A 94 0.35 0.17 24.17
C ALA A 94 1.13 -1.05 24.69
N TRP A 95 1.20 -2.12 23.89
CA TRP A 95 2.00 -3.29 24.20
C TRP A 95 3.49 -2.95 24.25
N GLY A 96 4.01 -2.21 23.25
CA GLY A 96 5.40 -1.74 23.27
C GLY A 96 5.75 -0.93 24.52
N ILE A 97 4.86 -0.02 24.95
CA ILE A 97 5.05 0.77 26.18
C ILE A 97 5.07 -0.16 27.42
N LEU A 98 4.14 -1.12 27.49
CA LEU A 98 4.11 -2.10 28.59
C LEU A 98 5.42 -2.89 28.66
N LEU A 99 5.94 -3.33 27.51
CA LEU A 99 7.20 -4.07 27.41
C LEU A 99 8.41 -3.27 27.92
N VAL A 100 8.45 -1.96 27.64
CA VAL A 100 9.49 -1.05 28.17
C VAL A 100 9.40 -0.96 29.70
N ASN A 101 8.19 -0.83 30.26
CA ASN A 101 8.01 -0.71 31.71
C ASN A 101 8.33 -2.01 32.46
N LEU A 102 8.01 -3.16 31.89
CA LEU A 102 8.31 -4.47 32.48
C LEU A 102 9.81 -4.80 32.51
N ASN A 103 10.63 -4.07 31.74
CA ASN A 103 12.08 -4.31 31.62
C ASN A 103 12.87 -3.03 31.87
N ALA A 104 12.54 -2.29 32.94
CA ALA A 104 13.23 -1.07 33.33
C ALA A 104 14.75 -1.24 33.58
N GLU A 105 15.22 -2.49 33.69
CA GLU A 105 16.65 -2.83 33.82
C GLU A 105 17.44 -2.62 32.50
N ARG A 106 16.78 -2.66 31.34
CA ARG A 106 17.40 -2.35 30.05
C ARG A 106 17.28 -0.85 29.79
N GLY A 107 18.40 -0.18 29.51
CA GLY A 107 18.40 1.25 29.23
C GLY A 107 17.50 1.60 28.04
N PHE A 108 16.62 2.59 28.22
CA PHE A 108 15.75 3.09 27.16
C PHE A 108 16.37 4.34 26.52
N GLU A 109 16.74 4.24 25.24
CA GLU A 109 17.23 5.39 24.48
C GLU A 109 16.06 6.24 23.98
N VAL A 110 15.81 7.35 24.67
CA VAL A 110 14.68 8.25 24.42
C VAL A 110 14.65 8.74 22.96
N ARG A 111 15.82 9.02 22.36
CA ARG A 111 15.89 9.52 20.99
C ARG A 111 15.38 8.50 19.97
N MET A 112 15.82 7.25 20.08
CA MET A 112 15.33 6.16 19.21
C MET A 112 13.83 5.92 19.41
N GLY A 113 13.35 6.06 20.64
CA GLY A 113 11.92 6.00 20.95
C GLY A 113 11.10 7.11 20.28
N ILE A 114 11.61 8.34 20.25
CA ILE A 114 10.98 9.48 19.56
C ILE A 114 10.94 9.24 18.05
N ASP A 115 12.06 8.83 17.45
CA ASP A 115 12.13 8.56 16.00
C ASP A 115 11.15 7.44 15.60
N ALA A 116 11.06 6.37 16.40
CA ALA A 116 10.11 5.29 16.19
C ALA A 116 8.65 5.74 16.33
N ALA A 117 8.36 6.63 17.29
CA ALA A 117 7.01 7.18 17.47
C ALA A 117 6.59 8.05 16.27
N PHE A 118 7.47 8.94 15.79
CA PHE A 118 7.18 9.74 14.59
C PHE A 118 7.02 8.88 13.34
N LEU A 119 7.86 7.85 13.17
CA LEU A 119 7.72 6.89 12.08
C LEU A 119 6.35 6.18 12.12
N MET A 120 5.91 5.75 13.30
CA MET A 120 4.58 5.16 13.47
C MET A 120 3.45 6.14 13.14
N ILE A 121 3.51 7.37 13.67
CA ILE A 121 2.52 8.42 13.40
C ILE A 121 2.44 8.69 11.89
N ALA A 122 3.58 8.89 11.24
CA ALA A 122 3.66 9.15 9.80
C ALA A 122 3.14 7.96 8.97
N GLY A 123 3.44 6.72 9.36
CA GLY A 123 2.97 5.53 8.66
C GLY A 123 1.46 5.33 8.77
N ILE A 124 0.93 5.36 10.00
CA ILE A 124 -0.50 5.13 10.28
C ILE A 124 -1.34 6.28 9.76
N GLY A 125 -0.96 7.51 10.10
CA GLY A 125 -1.70 8.67 9.65
C GLY A 125 -1.49 8.95 8.18
N GLY A 126 -0.38 8.50 7.58
CA GLY A 126 -0.21 8.45 6.12
C GLY A 126 -1.24 7.54 5.45
N LEU A 127 -1.53 6.37 6.04
CA LEU A 127 -2.62 5.50 5.57
C LEU A 127 -3.99 6.20 5.67
N GLY A 128 -4.27 6.85 6.79
CA GLY A 128 -5.50 7.64 6.96
C GLY A 128 -5.63 8.78 5.94
N LEU A 129 -4.55 9.53 5.75
CA LEU A 129 -4.46 10.63 4.79
C LEU A 129 -4.66 10.15 3.35
N LEU A 130 -4.08 9.01 2.96
CA LEU A 130 -4.27 8.42 1.63
C LEU A 130 -5.70 7.92 1.43
N LEU A 131 -6.34 7.36 2.46
CA LEU A 131 -7.75 6.97 2.42
C LEU A 131 -8.67 8.18 2.25
N TRP A 132 -8.37 9.28 2.93
CA TRP A 132 -9.07 10.54 2.72
C TRP A 132 -8.83 11.11 1.31
N ALA A 133 -7.58 11.18 0.86
CA ALA A 133 -7.25 11.66 -0.48
C ALA A 133 -7.99 10.88 -1.56
N ARG A 134 -8.20 9.57 -1.38
CA ARG A 134 -8.99 8.70 -2.28
C ARG A 134 -10.47 9.09 -2.38
N THR A 135 -11.02 9.83 -1.42
CA THR A 135 -12.40 10.33 -1.49
C THR A 135 -12.54 11.58 -2.36
N VAL A 136 -11.44 12.30 -2.60
CA VAL A 136 -11.42 13.56 -3.34
C VAL A 136 -10.72 13.40 -4.70
N LEU A 137 -9.69 12.56 -4.78
CA LEU A 137 -8.87 12.33 -5.96
C LEU A 137 -8.99 10.88 -6.46
N PRO A 138 -8.92 10.65 -7.79
CA PRO A 138 -8.82 9.31 -8.33
C PRO A 138 -7.48 8.67 -7.97
N ILE A 139 -7.50 7.35 -7.71
CA ILE A 139 -6.36 6.59 -7.18
C ILE A 139 -5.09 6.76 -8.01
N HIS A 140 -5.18 6.78 -9.34
CA HIS A 140 -4.01 6.91 -10.21
C HIS A 140 -3.29 8.25 -10.00
N GLN A 141 -4.00 9.35 -9.76
CA GLN A 141 -3.39 10.65 -9.49
C GLN A 141 -2.64 10.64 -8.15
N ILE A 142 -3.24 10.06 -7.11
CA ILE A 142 -2.61 9.90 -5.79
C ILE A 142 -1.28 9.15 -5.91
N VAL A 143 -1.29 8.01 -6.61
CA VAL A 143 -0.09 7.17 -6.75
C VAL A 143 0.97 7.84 -7.61
N ILE A 144 0.60 8.55 -8.69
CA ILE A 144 1.56 9.31 -9.51
C ILE A 144 2.22 10.40 -8.69
N VAL A 145 1.44 11.20 -7.96
CA VAL A 145 1.96 12.33 -7.16
C VAL A 145 2.86 11.82 -6.05
N PHE A 146 2.42 10.79 -5.32
CA PHE A 146 3.22 10.14 -4.28
C PHE A 146 4.51 9.54 -4.86
N GLY A 147 4.42 8.85 -6.00
CA GLY A 147 5.57 8.23 -6.67
C GLY A 147 6.58 9.25 -7.17
N ILE A 148 6.15 10.37 -7.76
CA ILE A 148 7.02 11.47 -8.20
C ILE A 148 7.69 12.13 -7.00
N ALA A 149 6.92 12.44 -5.97
CA ALA A 149 7.45 13.02 -4.73
C ALA A 149 8.49 12.11 -4.08
N TYR A 150 8.21 10.80 -4.01
CA TYR A 150 9.15 9.81 -3.48
C TYR A 150 10.38 9.63 -4.37
N LEU A 151 10.23 9.72 -5.70
CA LEU A 151 11.36 9.70 -6.62
C LEU A 151 12.29 10.91 -6.38
N LEU A 152 11.71 12.09 -6.16
CA LEU A 152 12.47 13.31 -5.89
C LEU A 152 13.21 13.23 -4.54
N SER A 153 12.59 12.62 -3.51
CA SER A 153 13.22 12.51 -2.20
C SER A 153 14.44 11.59 -2.20
N VAL A 154 14.43 10.52 -2.99
CA VAL A 154 15.53 9.55 -3.03
C VAL A 154 16.64 9.93 -4.02
N LEU A 155 16.41 10.95 -4.86
CA LEU A 155 17.34 11.30 -5.95
C LEU A 155 18.68 11.83 -5.41
N SER A 156 18.68 12.47 -4.24
CA SER A 156 19.90 12.92 -3.56
C SER A 156 20.82 11.77 -3.15
N ASP A 157 20.26 10.59 -2.92
CA ASP A 157 20.98 9.44 -2.37
C ASP A 157 21.53 8.52 -3.48
N VAL A 158 21.14 8.75 -4.74
CA VAL A 158 21.55 7.97 -5.92
C VAL A 158 23.06 7.95 -6.14
N PRO A 159 23.79 9.08 -6.07
CA PRO A 159 25.24 9.08 -6.36
C PRO A 159 26.07 8.25 -5.36
N GLY A 160 25.57 8.03 -4.14
CA GLY A 160 26.27 7.28 -3.09
C GLY A 160 25.90 5.80 -2.99
N SER A 161 25.01 5.31 -3.86
CA SER A 161 24.47 3.95 -3.73
C SER A 161 25.22 2.95 -4.60
N GLU A 162 25.63 1.84 -4.01
CA GLU A 162 26.21 0.70 -4.74
C GLU A 162 25.25 0.11 -5.78
N ASN A 163 23.94 0.19 -5.51
CA ASN A 163 22.90 -0.27 -6.43
C ASN A 163 21.67 0.65 -6.32
N PRO A 164 21.67 1.78 -7.04
CA PRO A 164 20.59 2.77 -6.95
C PRO A 164 19.23 2.19 -7.35
N TRP A 165 19.21 1.25 -8.29
CA TRP A 165 17.96 0.61 -8.71
C TRP A 165 17.32 -0.16 -7.55
N LYS A 166 18.10 -1.02 -6.88
CA LYS A 166 17.62 -1.87 -5.78
C LYS A 166 17.15 -1.05 -4.58
N TYR A 167 17.94 -0.05 -4.18
CA TYR A 167 17.74 0.62 -2.89
C TYR A 167 16.88 1.88 -2.97
N GLN A 168 16.79 2.54 -4.13
CA GLN A 168 16.13 3.85 -4.24
C GLN A 168 15.08 3.88 -5.35
N LEU A 169 15.43 3.48 -6.58
CA LEU A 169 14.62 3.79 -7.76
C LEU A 169 13.49 2.78 -8.02
N SER A 170 13.68 1.50 -7.70
CA SER A 170 12.73 0.43 -8.06
C SER A 170 11.31 0.70 -7.57
N ILE A 171 11.14 1.10 -6.31
CA ILE A 171 9.83 1.37 -5.71
C ILE A 171 9.13 2.59 -6.35
N PRO A 172 9.70 3.81 -6.34
CA PRO A 172 9.03 4.99 -6.90
C PRO A 172 8.77 4.86 -8.41
N VAL A 173 9.73 4.32 -9.17
CA VAL A 173 9.53 4.08 -10.62
C VAL A 173 8.39 3.10 -10.85
N SER A 174 8.31 2.02 -10.05
CA SER A 174 7.22 1.05 -10.17
C SER A 174 5.86 1.68 -9.88
N LEU A 175 5.76 2.52 -8.84
CA LEU A 175 4.52 3.23 -8.52
C LEU A 175 4.05 4.09 -9.68
N ILE A 176 4.94 4.90 -10.27
CA ILE A 176 4.62 5.78 -11.40
C ILE A 176 4.20 4.96 -12.62
N VAL A 177 5.02 3.97 -13.02
CA VAL A 177 4.76 3.16 -14.21
C VAL A 177 3.46 2.37 -14.06
N LEU A 178 3.22 1.72 -12.92
CA LEU A 178 1.97 0.98 -12.69
C LEU A 178 0.77 1.92 -12.64
N ALA A 179 0.89 3.10 -12.01
CA ALA A 179 -0.21 4.05 -11.97
C ALA A 179 -0.59 4.53 -13.37
N VAL A 180 0.39 4.84 -14.22
CA VAL A 180 0.16 5.19 -15.63
C VAL A 180 -0.43 4.01 -16.41
N ALA A 181 0.16 2.82 -16.29
CA ALA A 181 -0.32 1.63 -16.98
C ALA A 181 -1.75 1.24 -16.58
N SER A 182 -2.12 1.46 -15.32
CA SER A 182 -3.45 1.14 -14.77
C SER A 182 -4.58 2.03 -15.31
N GLN A 183 -4.26 3.16 -15.95
CA GLN A 183 -5.25 4.02 -16.60
C GLN A 183 -5.84 3.35 -17.85
N SER A 184 -5.13 2.40 -18.46
CA SER A 184 -5.65 1.66 -19.59
C SER A 184 -6.76 0.71 -19.17
N ARG A 185 -7.83 0.64 -19.97
CA ARG A 185 -8.90 -0.38 -19.78
C ARG A 185 -8.39 -1.81 -20.06
N ARG A 186 -7.24 -1.96 -20.71
CA ARG A 186 -6.61 -3.25 -21.05
C ARG A 186 -5.68 -3.69 -19.93
N ALA A 187 -5.60 -4.99 -19.64
CA ALA A 187 -4.66 -5.52 -18.64
C ALA A 187 -3.21 -5.56 -19.13
N TRP A 188 -3.03 -5.62 -20.45
CA TRP A 188 -1.73 -5.80 -21.07
C TRP A 188 -0.69 -4.77 -20.61
N PRO A 189 -0.96 -3.45 -20.58
CA PRO A 189 0.00 -2.47 -20.10
C PRO A 189 0.48 -2.75 -18.67
N THR A 190 -0.43 -3.02 -17.72
CA THR A 190 -0.06 -3.32 -16.33
C THR A 190 0.76 -4.59 -16.21
N LEU A 191 0.40 -5.64 -16.94
CA LEU A 191 1.14 -6.92 -16.92
C LEU A 191 2.52 -6.79 -17.56
N VAL A 192 2.63 -6.07 -18.67
CA VAL A 192 3.90 -5.79 -19.34
C VAL A 192 4.79 -4.96 -18.44
N SER A 193 4.27 -3.91 -17.81
CA SER A 193 5.03 -3.11 -16.84
C SER A 193 5.55 -3.97 -15.69
N LEU A 194 4.72 -4.80 -15.08
CA LEU A 194 5.13 -5.73 -14.01
C LEU A 194 6.18 -6.73 -14.48
N GLY A 195 6.05 -7.26 -15.70
CA GLY A 195 7.04 -8.15 -16.30
C GLY A 195 8.38 -7.47 -16.53
N VAL A 196 8.38 -6.29 -17.15
CA VAL A 196 9.60 -5.51 -17.44
C VAL A 196 10.31 -5.11 -16.15
N ILE A 197 9.57 -4.55 -15.19
CA ILE A 197 10.12 -4.16 -13.88
C ILE A 197 10.64 -5.38 -13.12
N GLY A 198 9.90 -6.49 -13.17
CA GLY A 198 10.31 -7.74 -12.53
C GLY A 198 11.61 -8.30 -13.12
N LEU A 199 11.73 -8.35 -14.45
CA LEU A 199 12.94 -8.81 -15.13
C LEU A 199 14.13 -7.89 -14.85
N LEU A 200 13.93 -6.58 -14.86
CA LEU A 200 14.95 -5.60 -14.49
C LEU A 200 15.41 -5.78 -13.05
N SER A 201 14.50 -6.20 -12.16
CA SER A 201 14.81 -6.47 -10.75
C SER A 201 15.64 -7.74 -10.57
N ILE A 202 15.43 -8.76 -11.41
CA ILE A 202 16.31 -9.94 -11.42
C ILE A 202 17.71 -9.54 -11.90
N ALA A 203 17.80 -8.79 -13.01
CA ALA A 203 19.06 -8.34 -13.59
C ALA A 203 19.90 -7.48 -12.63
N THR A 204 19.24 -6.79 -11.69
CA THR A 204 19.86 -5.93 -10.67
C THR A 204 19.99 -6.60 -9.30
N ASN A 205 19.88 -7.93 -9.24
CA ASN A 205 20.02 -8.74 -8.01
C ASN A 205 19.02 -8.37 -6.89
N SER A 206 17.80 -7.99 -7.27
CA SER A 206 16.67 -7.57 -6.40
C SER A 206 15.56 -8.63 -6.38
N ARG A 207 15.91 -9.85 -5.97
CA ARG A 207 15.04 -11.06 -6.05
C ARG A 207 13.69 -10.91 -5.34
N SER A 208 13.67 -10.31 -4.15
CA SER A 208 12.43 -10.09 -3.39
C SER A 208 11.46 -9.16 -4.11
N PHE A 209 11.99 -8.17 -4.84
CA PHE A 209 11.17 -7.23 -5.61
C PHE A 209 10.50 -7.87 -6.82
N PHE A 210 11.18 -8.82 -7.48
CA PHE A 210 10.55 -9.67 -8.49
C PHE A 210 9.37 -10.46 -7.91
N GLY A 211 9.52 -11.03 -6.71
CA GLY A 211 8.43 -11.71 -6.00
C GLY A 211 7.23 -10.80 -5.76
N PHE A 212 7.47 -9.55 -5.33
CA PHE A 212 6.40 -8.55 -5.18
C PHE A 212 5.72 -8.22 -6.52
N CYS A 213 6.49 -8.08 -7.61
CA CYS A 213 5.94 -7.83 -8.94
C CYS A 213 5.05 -8.99 -9.42
N LEU A 214 5.47 -10.23 -9.20
CA LEU A 214 4.65 -11.38 -9.58
C LEU A 214 3.37 -11.48 -8.74
N LEU A 215 3.49 -11.29 -7.43
CA LEU A 215 2.33 -11.27 -6.53
C LEU A 215 1.35 -10.18 -6.95
N ALA A 216 1.84 -8.98 -7.28
CA ALA A 216 1.03 -7.89 -7.80
C ALA A 216 0.34 -8.27 -9.13
N ALA A 217 1.03 -8.97 -10.03
CA ALA A 217 0.44 -9.43 -11.30
C ALA A 217 -0.70 -10.43 -11.07
N VAL A 218 -0.49 -11.41 -10.18
CA VAL A 218 -1.51 -12.40 -9.80
C VAL A 218 -2.71 -11.70 -9.15
N MET A 219 -2.47 -10.79 -8.21
CA MET A 219 -3.54 -10.02 -7.56
C MET A 219 -4.30 -9.14 -8.55
N TYR A 220 -3.61 -8.49 -9.49
CA TYR A 220 -4.24 -7.64 -10.51
C TYR A 220 -5.15 -8.46 -11.44
N LEU A 221 -4.67 -9.61 -11.92
CA LEU A 221 -5.48 -10.55 -12.71
C LEU A 221 -6.71 -11.03 -11.94
N TRP A 222 -6.53 -11.32 -10.65
CA TRP A 222 -7.61 -11.76 -9.77
C TRP A 222 -8.69 -10.68 -9.60
N GLN A 223 -8.30 -9.44 -9.28
CA GLN A 223 -9.24 -8.32 -9.14
C GLN A 223 -10.01 -8.05 -10.44
N ARG A 224 -9.34 -8.18 -11.59
CA ARG A 224 -9.97 -7.96 -12.90
C ARG A 224 -10.96 -9.08 -13.28
N ARG A 225 -10.69 -10.33 -12.86
CA ARG A 225 -11.62 -11.46 -13.04
C ARG A 225 -12.85 -11.32 -12.14
N SER A 226 -12.66 -10.98 -10.86
CA SER A 226 -13.77 -10.79 -9.92
C SER A 226 -14.75 -9.70 -10.38
N ARG A 227 -14.29 -8.68 -11.11
CA ARG A 227 -15.15 -7.64 -11.72
C ARG A 227 -15.95 -8.12 -12.93
N ARG A 228 -15.60 -9.27 -13.53
CA ARG A 228 -16.21 -9.80 -14.75
C ARG A 228 -17.13 -10.99 -14.50
N THR A 229 -17.19 -11.52 -13.27
CA THR A 229 -17.88 -12.79 -13.01
C THR A 229 -18.59 -12.73 -11.66
N ASP A 230 -19.92 -12.87 -11.66
CA ASP A 230 -20.74 -12.87 -10.43
C ASP A 230 -20.69 -14.20 -9.66
N LYS A 231 -19.92 -15.18 -10.14
CA LYS A 231 -19.83 -16.50 -9.50
C LYS A 231 -18.84 -16.48 -8.34
N PRO A 232 -19.24 -16.90 -7.12
CA PRO A 232 -18.32 -17.02 -6.00
C PRO A 232 -17.28 -18.10 -6.31
N MET A 233 -16.01 -17.72 -6.30
CA MET A 233 -14.91 -18.63 -6.55
C MET A 233 -14.65 -19.51 -5.32
N ASN A 234 -14.29 -20.78 -5.54
CA ASN A 234 -13.86 -21.65 -4.46
C ASN A 234 -12.55 -21.10 -3.87
N LYS A 235 -12.60 -20.52 -2.67
CA LYS A 235 -11.46 -19.93 -1.97
C LYS A 235 -10.29 -20.91 -1.87
N LEU A 236 -10.57 -22.20 -1.75
CA LEU A 236 -9.57 -23.25 -1.67
C LEU A 236 -8.75 -23.39 -2.97
N LEU A 237 -9.41 -23.25 -4.13
CA LEU A 237 -8.76 -23.33 -5.43
C LEU A 237 -7.86 -22.12 -5.68
N VAL A 238 -8.22 -20.96 -5.14
CA VAL A 238 -7.41 -19.74 -5.20
C VAL A 238 -6.17 -19.85 -4.33
N VAL A 239 -6.35 -20.29 -3.07
CA VAL A 239 -5.23 -20.55 -2.18
C VAL A 239 -4.31 -21.62 -2.78
N GLY A 240 -4.89 -22.66 -3.39
CA GLY A 240 -4.15 -23.68 -4.13
C GLY A 240 -3.37 -23.12 -5.32
N LEU A 241 -3.96 -22.22 -6.12
CA LEU A 241 -3.28 -21.58 -7.24
C LEU A 241 -2.14 -20.66 -6.77
N ILE A 242 -2.38 -19.86 -5.73
CA ILE A 242 -1.34 -19.00 -5.14
C ILE A 242 -0.20 -19.86 -4.60
N GLY A 243 -0.53 -20.91 -3.85
CA GLY A 243 0.44 -21.88 -3.34
C GLY A 243 1.24 -22.55 -4.47
N LEU A 244 0.56 -22.95 -5.55
CA LEU A 244 1.20 -23.53 -6.73
C LEU A 244 2.15 -22.55 -7.42
N VAL A 245 1.73 -21.29 -7.62
CA VAL A 245 2.58 -20.27 -8.23
C VAL A 245 3.79 -19.99 -7.36
N LEU A 246 3.61 -19.83 -6.04
CA LEU A 246 4.71 -19.63 -5.10
C LEU A 246 5.67 -20.83 -5.06
N ALA A 247 5.14 -22.06 -5.09
CA ALA A 247 5.96 -23.27 -5.13
C ALA A 247 6.73 -23.41 -6.45
N ALA A 248 6.06 -23.15 -7.59
CA ALA A 248 6.69 -23.15 -8.90
C ALA A 248 7.78 -22.08 -9.00
N MET A 249 7.52 -20.88 -8.49
CA MET A 249 8.54 -19.83 -8.39
C MET A 249 9.71 -20.23 -7.51
N TYR A 250 9.43 -20.78 -6.33
CA TYR A 250 10.48 -21.23 -5.41
C TYR A 250 11.36 -22.26 -6.11
N SER A 251 10.77 -23.26 -6.76
CA SER A 251 11.47 -24.32 -7.47
C SER A 251 12.24 -23.84 -8.70
N LEU A 252 11.68 -22.92 -9.49
CA LEU A 252 12.35 -22.36 -10.68
C LEU A 252 13.44 -21.36 -10.27
N GLY A 253 13.19 -20.58 -9.22
CA GLY A 253 14.15 -19.63 -8.69
C GLY A 253 15.36 -20.34 -8.08
N THR A 254 15.15 -21.38 -7.27
CA THR A 254 16.25 -22.19 -6.71
C THR A 254 17.02 -22.91 -7.80
N SER A 255 16.37 -23.47 -8.83
CA SER A 255 17.08 -24.19 -9.90
C SER A 255 17.92 -23.25 -10.76
N LEU A 256 17.40 -22.07 -11.12
CA LEU A 256 18.16 -21.07 -11.89
C LEU A 256 19.32 -20.48 -11.09
N LEU A 257 19.15 -20.28 -9.78
CA LEU A 257 20.19 -19.79 -8.88
C LEU A 257 21.28 -20.84 -8.64
N ALA A 258 20.89 -22.07 -8.28
CA ALA A 258 21.83 -23.17 -8.04
C ALA A 258 22.53 -23.64 -9.34
N GLY A 259 21.89 -23.43 -10.49
CA GLY A 259 22.45 -23.71 -11.80
C GLY A 259 23.39 -22.64 -12.37
N GLY A 260 23.66 -21.54 -11.64
CA GLY A 260 24.62 -20.52 -12.08
C GLY A 260 24.13 -19.56 -13.17
N TYR A 261 22.90 -19.73 -13.67
CA TYR A 261 22.32 -18.89 -14.73
C TYR A 261 22.12 -17.42 -14.33
N LEU A 262 22.20 -17.13 -13.03
CA LEU A 262 22.03 -15.79 -12.44
C LEU A 262 23.34 -15.21 -11.88
N GLY A 263 24.48 -15.83 -12.21
CA GLY A 263 25.83 -15.43 -11.78
C GLY A 263 26.45 -16.37 -10.75
N GLU A 264 27.78 -16.45 -10.75
CA GLU A 264 28.56 -17.36 -9.89
C GLU A 264 28.45 -16.98 -8.40
N ASP A 265 28.55 -15.69 -8.06
CA ASP A 265 28.34 -15.20 -6.68
C ASP A 265 26.96 -15.56 -6.12
N ALA A 266 25.96 -15.58 -7.01
CA ALA A 266 24.59 -15.93 -6.66
C ALA A 266 24.44 -17.44 -6.42
N GLN A 267 25.16 -18.25 -7.19
CA GLN A 267 25.20 -19.70 -7.06
C GLN A 267 25.88 -20.11 -5.76
N GLU A 268 27.08 -19.60 -5.48
CA GLU A 268 27.84 -19.95 -4.26
C GLU A 268 27.04 -19.67 -2.99
N ARG A 269 26.42 -18.48 -2.88
CA ARG A 269 25.58 -18.12 -1.73
C ARG A 269 24.33 -19.00 -1.61
N THR A 270 23.70 -19.34 -2.72
CA THR A 270 22.49 -20.17 -2.73
C THR A 270 22.83 -21.61 -2.33
N VAL A 271 23.95 -22.15 -2.82
CA VAL A 271 24.44 -23.48 -2.45
C VAL A 271 24.83 -23.53 -0.97
N ALA A 272 25.55 -22.52 -0.48
CA ALA A 272 25.90 -22.41 0.94
C ALA A 272 24.64 -22.35 1.83
N GLN A 273 23.65 -21.52 1.48
CA GLN A 273 22.38 -21.43 2.22
C GLN A 273 21.59 -22.75 2.21
N ILE A 274 21.59 -23.49 1.08
CA ILE A 274 20.93 -24.81 1.02
C ILE A 274 21.70 -25.84 1.84
N GLN A 275 23.03 -25.79 1.89
CA GLN A 275 23.85 -26.68 2.70
C GLN A 275 23.65 -26.43 4.20
N ASP A 276 23.58 -25.16 4.62
CA ASP A 276 23.41 -24.80 6.03
C ASP A 276 22.00 -25.07 6.57
N GLY A 277 20.96 -24.82 5.77
CA GLY A 277 19.56 -24.90 6.22
C GLY A 277 18.72 -26.02 5.61
N GLY A 278 19.29 -26.86 4.76
CA GLY A 278 18.60 -27.93 4.00
C GLY A 278 17.66 -27.43 2.89
N THR A 279 17.12 -26.21 3.02
CA THR A 279 16.33 -25.52 2.01
C THR A 279 16.73 -24.04 1.93
N LEU A 280 16.52 -23.40 0.78
CA LEU A 280 16.86 -21.99 0.59
C LEU A 280 16.05 -21.06 1.51
N LEU A 281 14.80 -21.43 1.85
CA LEU A 281 13.97 -20.64 2.78
C LEU A 281 14.46 -20.76 4.23
N ALA A 282 14.85 -21.96 4.64
CA ALA A 282 15.35 -22.21 5.99
C ALA A 282 16.77 -21.65 6.20
N GLY A 283 17.67 -21.86 5.25
CA GLY A 283 19.05 -21.39 5.36
C GLY A 283 19.27 -19.93 4.95
N GLY A 284 18.35 -19.35 4.18
CA GLY A 284 18.38 -17.92 3.85
C GLY A 284 17.87 -17.00 4.96
N ARG A 285 17.23 -17.56 6.01
CA ARG A 285 16.65 -16.83 7.14
C ARG A 285 16.87 -17.57 8.47
N PRO A 286 18.12 -17.72 8.92
CA PRO A 286 18.41 -18.37 10.21
C PRO A 286 17.73 -17.68 11.39
N GLU A 287 17.36 -16.40 11.25
CA GLU A 287 16.68 -15.63 12.29
C GLU A 287 15.30 -16.19 12.63
N TRP A 288 14.65 -16.95 11.75
CA TRP A 288 13.37 -17.60 12.05
C TRP A 288 13.54 -18.73 13.06
N PHE A 289 14.58 -19.56 12.88
CA PHE A 289 14.92 -20.60 13.85
C PHE A 289 15.37 -19.99 15.17
N ALA A 290 16.19 -18.93 15.10
CA ALA A 290 16.57 -18.16 16.28
C ALA A 290 15.33 -17.62 17.00
N THR A 291 14.36 -17.03 16.28
CA THR A 291 13.10 -16.53 16.87
C THR A 291 12.29 -17.65 17.52
N THR A 292 12.20 -18.82 16.88
CA THR A 292 11.48 -19.97 17.48
C THR A 292 12.17 -20.49 18.74
N ALA A 293 13.50 -20.54 18.76
CA ALA A 293 14.28 -20.90 19.95
C ALA A 293 14.10 -19.83 21.05
N LEU A 294 14.15 -18.55 20.67
CA LEU A 294 13.94 -17.41 21.55
C LEU A 294 12.56 -17.43 22.19
N MET A 295 11.52 -17.72 21.42
CA MET A 295 10.14 -17.78 21.92
C MET A 295 9.90 -19.02 22.79
N ALA A 296 10.64 -20.10 22.55
CA ALA A 296 10.60 -21.28 23.42
C ALA A 296 11.25 -21.01 24.78
N GLU A 297 12.32 -20.22 24.81
CA GLU A 297 13.06 -19.89 26.03
C GLU A 297 12.49 -18.66 26.76
N TYR A 298 11.97 -17.70 25.99
CA TYR A 298 11.41 -16.43 26.46
C TYR A 298 10.04 -16.18 25.81
N PRO A 299 8.97 -16.86 26.28
CA PRO A 299 7.63 -16.80 25.68
C PRO A 299 6.98 -15.42 25.72
N MET A 300 7.49 -14.51 26.55
CA MET A 300 7.08 -13.10 26.60
C MET A 300 7.71 -12.27 25.46
N GLY A 301 8.53 -12.87 24.59
CA GLY A 301 9.11 -12.25 23.39
C GLY A 301 10.46 -11.55 23.61
N PHE A 302 11.21 -11.94 24.65
CA PHE A 302 12.43 -11.25 25.05
C PHE A 302 13.63 -12.18 25.16
N GLY A 303 14.45 -12.27 24.11
CA GLY A 303 15.81 -12.79 24.21
C GLY A 303 16.77 -12.08 23.28
#